data_AF-A0A2G2A8A9-F1
#
_entry.id   AF-A0A2G2A8A9-F1
#
_cell.length_a   1.000
_cell.length_b   1.000
_cell.length_c   1.000
_cell.angle_alpha   90.00
_cell.angle_beta   90.00
_cell.angle_gamma   90.00
#
_symmetry.space_group_name_H-M   'P 1'
#
loop_
_entity.id
_entity.type
_entity.pdbx_description
1 polymer ?
#
loop_
_entity_poly.entity_id
_entity_poly.type
_entity_poly.pdbx_seq_one_letter_code
_entity_poly.pdbx_strand_id
1 'polypeptide(L)'
;MTTKNWTIEEIRELLKESDKAVARAILAIYNLQTADEQVIKETTEHNGVGYNGVDANFMSSLAQFYQAKGFLSAGQLKYGRKSIMKYAGQLTTIANEI
;
A
#
# COMPACT_ATOMS: atom_id res chain seq x y z
N MET A 1 -11.63 11.37 -21.29
CA MET A 1 -10.86 11.82 -20.11
C MET A 1 -9.47 11.22 -20.29
N THR A 2 -8.41 12.03 -20.37
CA THR A 2 -7.04 11.51 -20.48
C THR A 2 -6.68 10.84 -19.16
N THR A 3 -6.75 9.51 -19.11
CA THR A 3 -6.18 8.72 -18.03
C THR A 3 -4.69 9.05 -17.96
N LYS A 4 -4.26 9.69 -16.87
CA LYS A 4 -2.85 9.94 -16.64
C LYS A 4 -2.19 8.57 -16.47
N ASN A 5 -1.30 8.20 -17.40
CA ASN A 5 -0.44 7.04 -17.22
C ASN A 5 0.68 7.39 -16.24
N TRP A 6 0.58 6.85 -15.03
CA TRP A 6 1.60 6.95 -14.00
C TRP A 6 2.75 6.00 -14.28
N THR A 7 3.96 6.46 -13.99
CA THR A 7 5.18 5.65 -13.93
C THR A 7 5.53 5.26 -12.50
N ILE A 8 6.35 4.22 -12.34
CA ILE A 8 6.83 3.76 -11.02
C ILE A 8 7.59 4.89 -10.31
N GLU A 9 8.38 5.66 -11.05
CA GLU A 9 9.16 6.79 -10.55
C GLU A 9 8.25 7.89 -10.02
N GLU A 10 7.22 8.29 -10.78
CA GLU A 10 6.25 9.29 -10.31
C GLU A 10 5.51 8.83 -9.06
N ILE A 11 5.13 7.56 -8.97
CA ILE A 11 4.53 6.99 -7.75
C ILE A 11 5.52 7.08 -6.59
N ARG A 12 6.80 6.75 -6.79
CA ARG A 12 7.83 6.85 -5.75
C ARG A 12 8.04 8.30 -5.29
N GLU A 13 8.08 9.26 -6.20
CA GLU A 13 8.20 10.68 -5.84
C GLU A 13 6.96 11.17 -5.08
N LEU A 14 5.76 10.79 -5.52
CA LEU A 14 4.52 11.08 -4.78
C LEU A 14 4.56 10.50 -3.36
N LEU A 15 5.06 9.27 -3.22
CA LEU A 15 5.29 8.59 -1.95
C LEU A 15 6.49 9.12 -1.17
N LYS A 16 7.29 10.07 -1.67
CA LYS A 16 8.30 10.78 -0.88
C LYS A 16 7.73 12.05 -0.28
N GLU A 17 6.88 12.74 -1.04
CA GLU A 17 6.39 14.08 -0.68
C GLU A 17 5.08 14.04 0.13
N SER A 18 4.23 13.03 -0.04
CA SER A 18 2.87 13.06 0.52
C SER A 18 2.61 11.97 1.56
N ASP A 19 2.42 12.37 2.83
CA ASP A 19 1.95 11.45 3.90
C ASP A 19 0.58 10.86 3.58
N LYS A 20 -0.30 11.68 2.98
CA LYS A 20 -1.63 11.23 2.55
C LYS A 20 -1.53 10.16 1.47
N ALA A 21 -0.61 10.31 0.51
CA ALA A 21 -0.38 9.29 -0.51
C ALA A 21 0.14 7.99 0.12
N VAL A 22 1.06 8.07 1.09
CA VAL A 22 1.55 6.90 1.83
C VAL A 22 0.41 6.15 2.51
N ALA A 23 -0.42 6.85 3.29
CA ALA A 23 -1.53 6.21 4.00
C ALA A 23 -2.54 5.56 3.04
N ARG A 24 -2.89 6.23 1.94
CA ARG A 24 -3.79 5.68 0.91
C ARG A 24 -3.16 4.51 0.16
N ALA A 25 -1.88 4.55 -0.14
CA ALA A 25 -1.17 3.46 -0.80
C ALA A 25 -1.12 2.21 0.09
N ILE A 26 -0.86 2.38 1.38
CA ILE A 26 -0.92 1.30 2.37
C ILE A 26 -2.31 0.65 2.38
N LEU A 27 -3.37 1.47 2.39
CA LEU A 27 -4.72 0.94 2.35
C LEU A 27 -5.05 0.27 1.01
N ALA A 28 -4.57 0.81 -0.11
CA ALA A 28 -4.82 0.25 -1.44
C ALA A 28 -4.21 -1.15 -1.60
N ILE A 29 -2.95 -1.34 -1.21
CA ILE A 29 -2.30 -2.66 -1.26
C ILE A 29 -2.95 -3.63 -0.28
N TYR A 30 -3.40 -3.16 0.88
CA TYR A 30 -4.16 -4.00 1.82
C TYR A 30 -5.49 -4.48 1.22
N ASN A 31 -6.23 -3.60 0.55
CA ASN A 31 -7.50 -3.94 -0.08
C ASN A 31 -7.37 -4.89 -1.29
N LEU A 32 -6.17 -5.07 -1.84
CA LEU A 32 -5.90 -6.06 -2.88
C LEU A 32 -5.70 -7.48 -2.33
N GLN A 33 -5.46 -7.64 -1.03
CA GLN A 33 -5.39 -8.97 -0.41
C GLN A 33 -6.79 -9.57 -0.34
N THR A 34 -6.91 -10.86 -0.64
CA THR A 34 -8.20 -11.57 -0.55
C THR A 34 -8.73 -11.54 0.88
N ALA A 35 -10.05 -11.63 1.05
CA ALA A 35 -10.67 -11.64 2.38
C ALA A 35 -10.11 -12.77 3.27
N ASP A 36 -9.72 -13.90 2.65
CA ASP A 36 -9.06 -14.99 3.34
C ASP A 36 -7.64 -14.59 3.79
N GLU A 37 -6.80 -14.00 2.94
CA GLU A 37 -5.45 -13.51 3.31
C GLU A 37 -5.46 -12.44 4.40
N GLN A 38 -6.49 -11.57 4.42
CA GLN A 38 -6.67 -10.57 5.48
C GLN A 38 -6.91 -11.21 6.86
N VAL A 39 -7.47 -12.42 6.91
CA VAL A 39 -7.74 -13.18 8.14
C VAL A 39 -6.49 -13.96 8.60
N ILE A 40 -5.73 -14.55 7.68
CA ILE A 40 -4.59 -15.42 8.03
C ILE A 40 -3.28 -14.64 8.25
N LYS A 41 -3.20 -13.36 7.82
CA LYS A 41 -1.96 -12.54 7.84
C LYS A 41 -0.78 -13.21 7.10
N GLU A 42 -1.05 -14.21 6.27
CA GLU A 42 -0.12 -14.88 5.38
C GLU A 42 -0.67 -14.78 3.96
N THR A 43 0.23 -14.51 3.00
CA THR A 43 -0.09 -14.46 1.58
C THR A 43 -0.18 -15.90 1.06
N THR A 44 -1.40 -16.43 0.97
CA THR A 44 -1.65 -17.80 0.49
C THR A 44 -1.95 -17.84 -1.01
N GLU A 45 -2.30 -16.72 -1.64
CA GLU A 45 -2.60 -16.67 -3.07
C GLU A 45 -1.35 -16.37 -3.90
N HIS A 46 -1.04 -17.29 -4.83
CA HIS A 46 0.07 -17.22 -5.79
C HIS A 46 -0.07 -16.12 -6.86
N ASN A 47 -0.92 -15.11 -6.65
CA ASN A 47 -1.19 -14.05 -7.63
C ASN A 47 -0.12 -12.93 -7.60
N GLY A 48 0.76 -12.93 -6.58
CA GLY A 48 1.90 -12.02 -6.49
C GLY A 48 1.55 -10.57 -6.14
N VAL A 49 0.34 -10.34 -5.62
CA VAL A 49 -0.22 -9.03 -5.27
C VAL A 49 -0.39 -8.93 -3.75
N GLY A 50 -0.30 -7.73 -3.18
CA GLY A 50 -0.33 -7.51 -1.73
C GLY A 50 1.06 -7.36 -1.12
N TYR A 51 1.11 -7.44 0.21
CA TYR A 51 2.38 -7.36 0.95
C TYR A 51 3.14 -8.68 0.89
N ASN A 52 4.47 -8.62 0.82
CA ASN A 52 5.29 -9.81 1.05
C ASN A 52 5.14 -10.27 2.51
N GLY A 53 5.40 -11.56 2.79
CA GLY A 53 5.19 -12.12 4.14
C GLY A 53 5.94 -11.40 5.27
N VAL A 54 7.11 -10.80 4.98
CA VAL A 54 7.89 -10.04 5.98
C VAL A 54 7.18 -8.74 6.37
N ASP A 55 6.65 -8.01 5.39
CA ASP A 55 5.99 -6.72 5.59
C ASP A 55 4.49 -6.90 5.94
N ALA A 56 3.88 -8.04 5.60
CA ALA A 56 2.44 -8.27 5.65
C ALA A 56 1.81 -7.98 7.01
N ASN A 57 2.36 -8.52 8.10
CA ASN A 57 1.79 -8.34 9.43
C ASN A 57 1.82 -6.86 9.85
N PHE A 58 2.99 -6.20 9.73
CA PHE A 58 3.14 -4.80 10.13
C PHE A 58 2.33 -3.85 9.24
N MET A 59 2.43 -3.98 7.93
CA MET A 59 1.75 -3.08 6.98
C MET A 59 0.23 -3.24 7.03
N SER A 60 -0.28 -4.46 7.23
CA SER A 60 -1.71 -4.70 7.44
C SER A 60 -2.19 -4.06 8.74
N SER A 61 -1.39 -4.09 9.82
CA SER A 61 -1.74 -3.40 11.07
C SER A 61 -1.85 -1.88 10.87
N LEU A 62 -1.00 -1.28 10.03
CA LEU A 62 -1.08 0.13 9.69
C LEU A 62 -2.32 0.44 8.85
N ALA A 63 -2.65 -0.40 7.87
CA ALA A 63 -3.85 -0.25 7.05
C ALA A 63 -5.12 -0.28 7.91
N GLN A 64 -5.25 -1.28 8.78
CA GLN A 64 -6.36 -1.43 9.72
C GLN A 64 -6.45 -0.24 10.68
N PHE A 65 -5.32 0.21 11.23
CA PHE A 65 -5.29 1.39 12.09
C PHE A 65 -5.74 2.65 11.34
N TYR A 66 -5.26 2.86 10.12
CA TYR A 66 -5.66 3.99 9.28
C TYR A 66 -7.15 3.93 8.93
N GLN A 67 -7.70 2.76 8.61
CA GLN A 67 -9.12 2.58 8.35
C GLN A 67 -9.97 2.88 9.60
N ALA A 68 -9.50 2.51 10.79
CA ALA A 68 -10.21 2.75 12.05
C ALA A 68 -10.09 4.19 12.59
N LYS A 69 -8.95 4.85 12.38
CA LYS A 69 -8.64 6.16 12.99
C LYS A 69 -8.62 7.32 12.00
N GLY A 70 -8.46 7.05 10.71
CA GLY A 70 -8.34 8.05 9.65
C GLY A 70 -6.98 8.74 9.55
N PHE A 71 -5.98 8.34 10.34
CA PHE A 71 -4.62 8.91 10.30
C PHE A 71 -3.54 7.88 10.67
N LEU A 72 -2.29 8.22 10.38
CA LEU A 72 -1.09 7.52 10.85
C LEU A 72 -0.20 8.53 11.58
N SER A 73 0.45 8.11 12.67
CA SER A 73 1.43 8.94 13.37
C SER A 73 2.70 9.15 12.53
N ALA A 74 3.50 10.17 12.86
CA ALA A 74 4.76 10.46 12.15
C ALA A 74 5.73 9.25 12.15
N GLY A 75 5.78 8.49 13.25
CA GLY A 75 6.57 7.26 13.33
C GLY A 75 6.06 6.17 12.37
N GLN A 76 4.75 5.94 12.38
CA GLN A 76 4.11 4.97 11.46
C GLN A 76 4.29 5.39 10.00
N LEU A 77 4.15 6.67 9.69
CA LEU A 77 4.38 7.22 8.35
C LEU A 77 5.83 7.02 7.90
N LYS A 78 6.81 7.26 8.78
CA LYS A 78 8.23 7.06 8.43
C LYS A 78 8.52 5.60 8.02
N TYR A 79 8.05 4.64 8.82
CA TYR A 79 8.25 3.22 8.51
C TYR A 79 7.40 2.77 7.32
N GLY A 80 6.12 3.14 7.30
CA GLY A 80 5.19 2.84 6.22
C GLY A 80 5.68 3.38 4.88
N ARG A 81 6.23 4.60 4.84
CA ARG A 81 6.81 5.22 3.65
C ARG A 81 7.98 4.41 3.08
N LYS A 82 8.91 3.98 3.94
CA LYS A 82 10.04 3.14 3.52
C LYS A 82 9.58 1.80 2.95
N SER A 83 8.60 1.17 3.59
CA SER A 83 8.11 -0.15 3.17
C SER A 83 7.25 -0.08 1.91
N ILE A 84 6.35 0.91 1.81
CA ILE A 84 5.40 1.02 0.71
C ILE A 84 6.08 1.29 -0.64
N MET A 85 7.28 1.89 -0.65
CA MET A 85 8.07 2.10 -1.86
C MET A 85 8.40 0.81 -2.63
N LYS A 86 8.49 -0.34 -1.94
CA LYS A 86 8.71 -1.65 -2.57
C LYS A 86 7.55 -2.04 -3.50
N TYR A 87 6.36 -1.55 -3.20
CA TYR A 87 5.11 -1.89 -3.87
C TYR A 87 4.71 -0.86 -4.94
N ALA A 88 5.60 0.07 -5.30
CA ALA A 88 5.34 1.10 -6.30
C ALA A 88 4.91 0.52 -7.67
N GLY A 89 5.38 -0.68 -8.03
CA GLY A 89 4.90 -1.38 -9.22
C GLY A 89 3.41 -1.70 -9.16
N GLN A 90 2.95 -2.35 -8.08
CA GLN A 90 1.54 -2.65 -7.86
C GLN A 90 0.69 -1.36 -7.80
N LEU A 91 1.18 -0.33 -7.11
CA LEU A 91 0.51 0.96 -7.02
C LEU A 91 0.36 1.67 -8.37
N THR A 92 1.34 1.49 -9.27
CA THR A 92 1.28 2.04 -10.62
C THR A 92 0.17 1.35 -11.43
N THR A 93 0.07 0.03 -11.33
CA THR A 93 -1.03 -0.74 -11.93
C THR A 93 -2.38 -0.24 -11.41
N ILE A 94 -2.55 -0.15 -10.09
CA ILE A 94 -3.78 0.38 -9.48
C ILE A 94 -4.09 1.79 -9.98
N ALA A 95 -3.09 2.68 -10.04
CA ALA A 95 -3.31 4.08 -10.43
C ALA A 95 -3.70 4.25 -11.90
N ASN A 96 -3.36 3.28 -12.76
CA ASN A 96 -3.63 3.31 -14.20
C ASN A 96 -4.89 2.50 -14.60
N GLU A 97 -5.38 1.62 -13.74
CA GLU A 97 -6.61 0.84 -13.96
C GLU A 97 -7.89 1.58 -13.49
N ILE A 98 -7.75 2.73 -12.82
CA ILE A 98 -8.84 3.58 -12.32
C ILE A 98 -9.25 4.65 -13.35
#